data_AF-A0A7S1PAZ6-F1
#
_entry.id   AF-A0A7S1PAZ6-F1
#
_cell.length_a   1.000
_cell.length_b   1.000
_cell.length_c   1.000
_cell.angle_alpha   90.00
_cell.angle_beta   90.00
_cell.angle_gamma   90.00
#
_symmetry.space_group_name_H-M   'P 1'
#
loop_
_entity.id
_entity.type
_entity.pdbx_description
1 polymer ?
#
loop_
_entity_poly.entity_id
_entity_poly.type
_entity_poly.pdbx_seq_one_letter_code
_entity_poly.pdbx_strand_id
1 'polypeptide(L)'
;MQQISGLETFCDAAINRLIACHRERVSLQSAEHRLEADTLSRNNQQLEQQLAESQSREKELTQQCALDREDADNTRLHLDRVLTAVSQYIPVSENIKEGMVSPRRCSHPESILPFKEEVARCVSEMREKVQTHYEEIVAQKESERARLDESLKEEQLQIANQEGAIQQLQQQTQALESRIEELNEVEQKASRLQERLEETENELRSERDKMAESQKTFERRSQEAQMLAEMNQADAQSSIKEQLRQLNKELGQLQTQHHEELARRDKELSDVMTHRLNEQRRDAEQREQQLQSTVDQLTHRLKDSDQNQKATRSTTDASIKELKDKLAATTRELDSVKRDKRALEVQLERHAQDRAGDVSMVAQLKRQVDELKQTHREELDQLDQARRKAVKEREDEMKKVHEAKRHQLRTGAATDEGRGGSLVPSEGSAAGGRQGSAAMARVDAAIERSSLRRADSKGSALSAVQNVLQLARQATLKAEEARPSGRPPLSRPTSPLPPARGERAPM
;
A
#
# COMPACT_ATOMS: atom_id res chain seq x y z
N MET A 1 23.43 25.95 -21.27
CA MET A 1 21.98 25.81 -21.04
C MET A 1 21.33 24.62 -21.76
N GLN A 2 21.74 24.23 -22.97
CA GLN A 2 21.10 23.10 -23.72
C GLN A 2 21.18 21.71 -23.06
N GLN A 3 22.12 21.45 -22.15
CA GLN A 3 22.23 20.12 -21.49
C GLN A 3 21.26 19.93 -20.31
N ILE A 4 20.73 21.01 -19.71
CA ILE A 4 19.79 20.93 -18.59
C ILE A 4 18.38 20.61 -19.11
N SER A 5 17.99 21.16 -20.26
CA SER A 5 16.67 20.88 -20.88
C SER A 5 16.51 19.45 -21.39
N GLY A 6 17.62 18.79 -21.75
CA GLY A 6 17.60 17.37 -22.13
C GLY A 6 17.38 16.42 -20.96
N LEU A 7 17.70 16.84 -19.74
CA LEU A 7 17.52 16.04 -18.53
C LEU A 7 16.07 16.09 -18.02
N GLU A 8 15.44 17.27 -18.04
CA GLU A 8 14.01 17.44 -17.69
C GLU A 8 13.13 16.58 -18.60
N THR A 9 13.30 16.70 -19.92
CA THR A 9 12.53 15.91 -20.90
C THR A 9 12.75 14.39 -20.77
N PHE A 10 13.95 13.95 -20.38
CA PHE A 10 14.19 12.54 -20.09
C PHE A 10 13.47 12.07 -18.83
N CYS A 11 13.50 12.87 -17.76
CA CYS A 11 12.77 12.57 -16.52
C CYS A 11 11.26 12.49 -16.74
N ASP A 12 10.68 13.43 -17.48
CA ASP A 12 9.25 13.43 -17.80
C ASP A 12 8.87 12.20 -18.64
N ALA A 13 9.68 11.86 -19.63
CA ALA A 13 9.48 10.65 -20.44
C ALA A 13 9.59 9.36 -19.61
N ALA A 14 10.51 9.32 -18.63
CA ALA A 14 10.66 8.18 -17.73
C ALA A 14 9.48 8.04 -16.76
N ILE A 15 9.00 9.15 -16.18
CA ILE A 15 7.82 9.19 -15.31
C ILE A 15 6.58 8.73 -16.08
N ASN A 16 6.35 9.26 -17.27
CA ASN A 16 5.20 8.89 -18.10
C ASN A 16 5.22 7.42 -18.52
N ARG A 17 6.40 6.85 -18.85
CA ARG A 17 6.54 5.40 -19.07
C ARG A 17 6.26 4.58 -17.82
N LEU A 18 6.70 5.04 -16.66
CA LEU A 18 6.47 4.35 -15.38
C LEU A 18 4.97 4.32 -15.05
N ILE A 19 4.27 5.45 -15.19
CA ILE A 19 2.83 5.55 -14.98
C ILE A 19 2.07 4.65 -15.94
N ALA A 20 2.41 4.68 -17.23
CA ALA A 20 1.79 3.82 -18.24
C ALA A 20 1.98 2.33 -17.91
N CYS A 21 3.19 1.92 -17.55
CA CYS A 21 3.48 0.54 -17.15
C CYS A 21 2.70 0.13 -15.89
N HIS A 22 2.54 1.03 -14.93
CA HIS A 22 1.79 0.73 -13.70
C HIS A 22 0.28 0.60 -13.97
N ARG A 23 -0.28 1.40 -14.88
CA ARG A 23 -1.68 1.27 -15.31
C ARG A 23 -1.95 -0.01 -16.04
N GLU A 24 -1.10 -0.35 -17.01
CA GLU A 24 -1.22 -1.61 -17.74
C GLU A 24 -1.16 -2.81 -16.78
N ARG A 25 -0.25 -2.77 -15.80
CA ARG A 25 -0.16 -3.81 -14.77
C ARG A 25 -1.42 -3.91 -13.90
N VAL A 26 -1.97 -2.79 -13.42
CA VAL A 26 -3.18 -2.78 -12.59
C VAL A 26 -4.39 -3.26 -13.40
N SER A 27 -4.50 -2.84 -14.66
CA SER A 27 -5.55 -3.27 -15.59
C SER A 27 -5.48 -4.78 -15.85
N LEU A 28 -4.27 -5.32 -16.10
CA LEU A 28 -4.05 -6.76 -16.26
C LEU A 28 -4.41 -7.55 -15.00
N GLN A 29 -3.99 -7.08 -13.81
CA GLN A 29 -4.32 -7.73 -12.54
C GLN A 29 -5.84 -7.72 -12.27
N SER A 30 -6.53 -6.62 -12.60
CA SER A 30 -7.99 -6.54 -12.51
C SER A 30 -8.65 -7.55 -13.46
N ALA A 31 -8.15 -7.68 -14.69
CA ALA A 31 -8.66 -8.66 -15.66
C ALA A 31 -8.42 -10.10 -15.20
N GLU A 32 -7.25 -10.41 -14.64
CA GLU A 32 -6.92 -11.73 -14.06
C GLU A 32 -7.87 -12.07 -12.90
N HIS A 33 -8.06 -11.16 -11.94
CA HIS A 33 -8.97 -11.39 -10.80
C HIS A 33 -10.43 -11.51 -11.23
N ARG A 34 -10.88 -10.78 -12.28
CA ARG A 34 -12.22 -10.94 -12.85
C ARG A 34 -12.40 -12.32 -13.47
N LEU A 35 -11.41 -12.79 -14.24
CA LEU A 35 -11.43 -14.14 -14.82
C LEU A 35 -11.46 -15.24 -13.74
N GLU A 36 -10.72 -15.04 -12.65
CA GLU A 36 -10.74 -15.94 -11.50
C GLU A 36 -12.10 -15.95 -10.80
N ALA A 37 -12.67 -14.77 -10.52
CA ALA A 37 -14.01 -14.64 -9.93
C ALA A 37 -15.10 -15.28 -10.82
N ASP A 38 -15.07 -15.04 -12.13
CA ASP A 38 -16.00 -15.67 -13.09
C ASP A 38 -15.87 -17.19 -13.10
N THR A 39 -14.65 -17.71 -12.99
CA THR A 39 -14.38 -19.16 -12.94
C THR A 39 -14.93 -19.76 -11.65
N LEU A 40 -14.69 -19.12 -10.51
CA LEU A 40 -15.22 -19.56 -9.22
C LEU A 40 -16.75 -19.48 -9.18
N SER A 41 -17.35 -18.45 -9.78
CA SER A 41 -18.81 -18.29 -9.90
C SER A 41 -19.44 -19.41 -10.73
N ARG A 42 -18.83 -19.79 -11.86
CA ARG A 42 -19.28 -20.95 -12.66
C ARG A 42 -19.20 -22.26 -11.88
N ASN A 43 -18.10 -22.48 -11.16
CA ASN A 43 -17.95 -23.67 -10.31
C ASN A 43 -19.00 -23.69 -9.20
N ASN A 44 -19.32 -22.53 -8.63
CA ASN A 44 -20.37 -22.39 -7.63
C ASN A 44 -21.74 -22.77 -8.21
N GLN A 45 -22.11 -22.22 -9.37
CA GLN A 45 -23.35 -22.57 -10.05
C GLN A 45 -23.44 -24.07 -10.39
N GLN A 46 -22.31 -24.71 -10.75
CA GLN A 46 -22.27 -26.16 -10.97
C GLN A 46 -22.50 -26.95 -9.68
N LEU A 47 -21.88 -26.54 -8.57
CA LEU A 47 -22.08 -27.18 -7.27
C LEU A 47 -23.50 -26.95 -6.73
N GLU A 48 -24.08 -25.77 -6.93
CA GLU A 48 -25.48 -25.49 -6.56
C GLU A 48 -26.45 -26.38 -7.36
N GLN A 49 -26.18 -26.65 -8.63
CA GLN A 49 -26.94 -27.62 -9.42
C GLN A 49 -26.78 -29.05 -8.89
N GLN A 50 -25.56 -29.47 -8.55
CA GLN A 50 -25.31 -30.79 -7.96
C GLN A 50 -25.95 -30.95 -6.58
N LEU A 51 -25.95 -29.88 -5.77
CA LEU A 51 -26.60 -29.85 -4.47
C LEU A 51 -28.12 -30.01 -4.63
N ALA A 52 -28.72 -29.29 -5.58
CA ALA A 52 -30.15 -29.43 -5.86
C ALA A 52 -30.51 -30.86 -6.33
N GLU A 53 -29.66 -31.49 -7.14
CA GLU A 53 -29.83 -32.88 -7.56
C GLU A 53 -29.73 -33.84 -6.36
N SER A 54 -28.73 -33.66 -5.50
CA SER A 54 -28.51 -34.50 -4.31
C SER A 54 -29.65 -34.35 -3.30
N GLN A 55 -30.15 -33.14 -3.06
CA GLN A 55 -31.34 -32.89 -2.24
C GLN A 55 -32.61 -33.53 -2.83
N SER A 56 -32.72 -33.64 -4.16
CA SER A 56 -33.82 -34.37 -4.80
C SER A 56 -33.70 -35.87 -4.52
N ARG A 57 -32.49 -36.45 -4.68
CA ARG A 57 -32.23 -37.86 -4.36
C ARG A 57 -32.45 -38.18 -2.88
N GLU A 58 -32.04 -37.31 -1.97
CA GLU A 58 -32.29 -37.46 -0.53
C GLU A 58 -33.80 -37.55 -0.23
N LYS A 59 -34.62 -36.70 -0.87
CA LYS A 59 -36.08 -36.74 -0.72
C LYS A 59 -36.67 -38.04 -1.25
N GLU A 60 -36.23 -38.51 -2.40
CA GLU A 60 -36.66 -39.77 -2.99
C GLU A 60 -36.31 -40.96 -2.08
N LEU A 61 -35.06 -41.04 -1.61
CA LEU A 61 -34.62 -42.06 -0.66
C LEU A 61 -35.39 -42.01 0.65
N THR A 62 -35.65 -40.81 1.18
CA THR A 62 -36.43 -40.63 2.42
C THR A 62 -37.86 -41.12 2.25
N GLN A 63 -38.50 -40.83 1.12
CA GLN A 63 -39.83 -41.33 0.80
C GLN A 63 -39.83 -42.86 0.65
N GLN A 64 -38.81 -43.42 -0.01
CA GLN A 64 -38.68 -44.86 -0.18
C GLN A 64 -38.44 -45.57 1.16
N CYS A 65 -37.58 -45.03 2.02
CA CYS A 65 -37.40 -45.51 3.40
C CYS A 65 -38.70 -45.52 4.21
N ALA A 66 -39.56 -44.52 4.01
CA ALA A 66 -40.85 -44.45 4.70
C ALA A 66 -41.82 -45.53 4.20
N LEU A 67 -41.91 -45.71 2.87
CA LEU A 67 -42.74 -46.75 2.25
C LEU A 67 -42.28 -48.16 2.64
N ASP A 68 -40.97 -48.43 2.59
CA ASP A 68 -40.43 -49.75 2.96
C ASP A 68 -40.63 -50.07 4.45
N ARG A 69 -40.67 -49.06 5.33
CA ARG A 69 -41.04 -49.24 6.74
C ARG A 69 -42.51 -49.61 6.90
N GLU A 70 -43.40 -48.92 6.20
CA GLU A 70 -44.83 -49.22 6.23
C GLU A 70 -45.10 -50.64 5.68
N ASP A 71 -44.41 -51.03 4.61
CA ASP A 71 -44.50 -52.38 4.04
C ASP A 71 -43.98 -53.46 4.99
N ALA A 72 -42.86 -53.21 5.68
CA ALA A 72 -42.33 -54.13 6.68
C ALA A 72 -43.29 -54.30 7.87
N ASP A 73 -43.87 -53.21 8.38
CA ASP A 73 -44.84 -53.23 9.47
C ASP A 73 -46.15 -53.92 9.07
N ASN A 74 -46.64 -53.67 7.84
CA ASN A 74 -47.81 -54.34 7.29
C ASN A 74 -47.58 -55.85 7.10
N THR A 75 -46.40 -56.23 6.61
CA THR A 75 -46.00 -57.63 6.46
C THR A 75 -45.96 -58.32 7.83
N ARG A 76 -45.38 -57.66 8.83
CA ARG A 76 -45.34 -58.13 10.22
C ARG A 76 -46.74 -58.34 10.79
N LEU A 77 -47.63 -57.35 10.66
CA LEU A 77 -49.02 -57.43 11.09
C LEU A 77 -49.77 -58.58 10.39
N HIS A 78 -49.56 -58.79 9.10
CA HIS A 78 -50.20 -59.88 8.35
C HIS A 78 -49.75 -61.25 8.85
N LEU A 79 -48.44 -61.42 9.03
CA LEU A 79 -47.87 -62.68 9.49
C LEU A 79 -48.26 -62.99 10.95
N ASP A 80 -48.31 -61.98 11.84
CA ASP A 80 -48.79 -62.15 13.22
C ASP A 80 -50.26 -62.60 13.26
N ARG A 81 -51.10 -62.08 12.34
CA ARG A 81 -52.50 -62.54 12.18
C ARG A 81 -52.57 -63.99 11.71
N VAL A 82 -51.72 -64.40 10.76
CA VAL A 82 -51.65 -65.80 10.28
C VAL A 82 -51.20 -66.73 11.41
N LEU A 83 -50.14 -66.39 12.14
CA LEU A 83 -49.66 -67.19 13.29
C LEU A 83 -50.71 -67.30 14.39
N THR A 84 -51.45 -66.22 14.67
CA THR A 84 -52.58 -66.23 15.62
C THR A 84 -53.69 -67.16 15.14
N ALA A 85 -54.06 -67.10 13.86
CA ALA A 85 -55.06 -67.98 13.27
C ALA A 85 -54.65 -69.46 13.35
N VAL A 86 -53.39 -69.79 12.99
CA VAL A 86 -52.85 -71.16 13.13
C VAL A 86 -52.86 -71.61 14.58
N SER A 87 -52.51 -70.72 15.53
CA SER A 87 -52.49 -71.04 16.96
C SER A 87 -53.88 -71.28 17.55
N GLN A 88 -54.93 -70.67 16.99
CA GLN A 88 -56.32 -70.92 17.40
C GLN A 88 -56.84 -72.32 17.00
N TYR A 89 -56.23 -72.98 16.01
CA TYR A 89 -56.54 -74.37 15.67
C TYR A 89 -55.86 -75.40 16.59
N ILE A 90 -54.81 -75.01 17.32
CA ILE A 90 -54.13 -75.88 18.30
C ILE A 90 -55.06 -76.32 19.44
N PRO A 91 -55.81 -75.43 20.13
CA PRO A 91 -56.72 -75.84 21.20
C PRO A 91 -57.91 -76.64 20.68
N VAL A 92 -58.28 -76.56 19.38
CA VAL A 92 -59.25 -77.50 18.78
C VAL A 92 -58.66 -78.91 18.76
N SER A 93 -57.36 -79.06 18.45
CA SER A 93 -56.67 -80.36 18.52
C SER A 93 -56.49 -80.87 19.97
N GLU A 94 -56.25 -79.98 20.94
CA GLU A 94 -56.13 -80.34 22.37
C GLU A 94 -57.49 -80.69 22.99
N ASN A 95 -58.56 -79.97 22.63
CA ASN A 95 -59.94 -80.31 23.04
C ASN A 95 -60.42 -81.63 22.43
N ILE A 96 -59.91 -82.00 21.25
CA ILE A 96 -60.09 -83.35 20.68
C ILE A 96 -59.29 -84.38 21.49
N LYS A 97 -58.08 -84.05 21.98
CA LYS A 97 -57.24 -84.89 22.86
C LYS A 97 -57.91 -85.17 24.21
N GLU A 98 -58.57 -84.19 24.81
CA GLU A 98 -59.26 -84.29 26.12
C GLU A 98 -60.67 -84.93 26.04
N GLY A 99 -61.15 -85.29 24.84
CA GLY A 99 -62.44 -85.99 24.68
C GLY A 99 -63.67 -85.08 24.85
N MET A 100 -63.49 -83.76 24.85
CA MET A 100 -64.59 -82.79 25.01
C MET A 100 -65.41 -82.58 23.73
N VAL A 101 -64.93 -83.07 22.58
CA VAL A 101 -65.75 -83.25 21.38
C VAL A 101 -66.31 -84.67 21.39
N SER A 102 -67.55 -84.83 21.85
CA SER A 102 -68.24 -86.14 21.87
C SER A 102 -68.42 -86.66 20.43
N PRO A 103 -67.80 -87.79 20.05
CA PRO A 103 -67.99 -88.37 18.73
C PRO A 103 -69.34 -89.08 18.74
N ARG A 104 -70.44 -88.34 18.54
CA ARG A 104 -71.76 -88.97 18.41
C ARG A 104 -71.87 -89.90 17.18
N ARG A 105 -70.85 -90.00 16.31
CA ARG A 105 -70.81 -90.90 15.14
C ARG A 105 -69.40 -91.29 14.67
N CYS A 106 -68.55 -91.84 15.53
CA CYS A 106 -67.35 -92.55 15.04
C CYS A 106 -67.35 -93.98 15.57
N SER A 107 -67.54 -94.95 14.68
CA SER A 107 -67.71 -96.37 15.00
C SER A 107 -66.40 -97.12 15.33
N HIS A 108 -65.25 -96.45 15.26
CA HIS A 108 -63.94 -97.03 15.60
C HIS A 108 -63.08 -96.02 16.39
N PRO A 109 -63.05 -96.09 17.73
CA PRO A 109 -62.22 -95.18 18.54
C PRO A 109 -60.71 -95.41 18.35
N GLU A 110 -60.28 -96.61 17.95
CA GLU A 110 -58.88 -96.96 17.70
C GLU A 110 -58.27 -96.23 16.49
N SER A 111 -59.07 -95.79 15.52
CA SER A 111 -58.59 -95.04 14.35
C SER A 111 -58.46 -93.52 14.59
N ILE A 112 -58.90 -93.03 15.75
CA ILE A 112 -58.92 -91.58 16.06
C ILE A 112 -57.60 -91.15 16.70
N LEU A 113 -56.94 -92.02 17.48
CA LEU A 113 -55.65 -91.71 18.13
C LEU A 113 -54.52 -91.41 17.13
N PRO A 114 -54.28 -92.21 16.06
CA PRO A 114 -53.25 -91.92 15.06
C PRO A 114 -53.54 -90.61 14.30
N PHE A 115 -54.80 -90.38 13.96
CA PHE A 115 -55.23 -89.16 13.27
C PHE A 115 -55.01 -87.90 14.12
N LYS A 116 -55.21 -87.97 15.45
CA LYS A 116 -54.92 -86.84 16.37
C LYS A 116 -53.44 -86.51 16.44
N GLU A 117 -52.58 -87.52 16.47
CA GLU A 117 -51.13 -87.32 16.50
C GLU A 117 -50.62 -86.76 15.17
N GLU A 118 -51.18 -87.21 14.03
CA GLU A 118 -50.87 -86.65 12.71
C GLU A 118 -51.34 -85.20 12.55
N VAL A 119 -52.53 -84.84 13.02
CA VAL A 119 -53.03 -83.45 12.97
C VAL A 119 -52.19 -82.55 13.88
N ALA A 120 -51.86 -82.98 15.09
CA ALA A 120 -51.00 -82.19 15.99
C ALA A 120 -49.60 -82.00 15.40
N ARG A 121 -49.00 -83.05 14.83
CA ARG A 121 -47.71 -82.98 14.14
C ARG A 121 -47.76 -82.04 12.94
N CYS A 122 -48.80 -82.14 12.11
CA CYS A 122 -49.00 -81.27 10.94
C CYS A 122 -49.14 -79.79 11.33
N VAL A 123 -49.91 -79.47 12.38
CA VAL A 123 -50.05 -78.09 12.89
C VAL A 123 -48.74 -77.56 13.48
N SER A 124 -47.99 -78.40 14.21
CA SER A 124 -46.66 -78.03 14.72
C SER A 124 -45.65 -77.78 13.60
N GLU A 125 -45.58 -78.66 12.58
CA GLU A 125 -44.71 -78.48 11.42
C GLU A 125 -45.09 -77.24 10.59
N MET A 126 -46.40 -76.97 10.41
CA MET A 126 -46.85 -75.75 9.75
C MET A 126 -46.46 -74.51 10.55
N ARG A 127 -46.61 -74.53 11.88
CA ARG A 127 -46.22 -73.40 12.74
C ARG A 127 -44.72 -73.14 12.65
N GLU A 128 -43.90 -74.19 12.70
CA GLU A 128 -42.45 -74.07 12.58
C GLU A 128 -42.08 -73.48 11.22
N LYS A 129 -42.58 -74.02 10.11
CA LYS A 129 -42.31 -73.50 8.75
C LYS A 129 -42.76 -72.05 8.56
N VAL A 130 -43.95 -71.68 9.06
CA VAL A 130 -44.46 -70.31 9.00
C VAL A 130 -43.58 -69.37 9.83
N GLN A 131 -43.11 -69.82 11.00
CA GLN A 131 -42.23 -69.04 11.85
C GLN A 131 -40.82 -68.86 11.25
N THR A 132 -40.25 -69.90 10.62
CA THR A 132 -38.95 -69.78 9.95
C THR A 132 -39.04 -68.80 8.76
N HIS A 133 -40.07 -68.93 7.91
CA HIS A 133 -40.29 -67.97 6.82
C HIS A 133 -40.61 -66.56 7.32
N TYR A 134 -41.28 -66.41 8.46
CA TYR A 134 -41.47 -65.10 9.11
C TYR A 134 -40.14 -64.46 9.47
N GLU A 135 -39.27 -65.19 10.17
CA GLU A 135 -37.95 -64.70 10.59
C GLU A 135 -37.07 -64.36 9.39
N GLU A 136 -37.12 -65.15 8.31
CA GLU A 136 -36.42 -64.87 7.04
C GLU A 136 -36.91 -63.59 6.36
N ILE A 137 -38.23 -63.40 6.22
CA ILE A 137 -38.80 -62.21 5.58
C ILE A 137 -38.51 -60.95 6.41
N VAL A 138 -38.63 -61.04 7.73
CA VAL A 138 -38.31 -59.93 8.63
C VAL A 138 -36.83 -59.58 8.54
N ALA A 139 -35.94 -60.57 8.60
CA ALA A 139 -34.49 -60.35 8.47
C ALA A 139 -34.11 -59.72 7.13
N GLN A 140 -34.76 -60.14 6.03
CA GLN A 140 -34.54 -59.55 4.71
C GLN A 140 -34.98 -58.08 4.69
N LYS A 141 -36.17 -57.76 5.21
CA LYS A 141 -36.69 -56.38 5.24
C LYS A 141 -35.90 -55.47 6.17
N GLU A 142 -35.45 -55.97 7.32
CA GLU A 142 -34.54 -55.24 8.21
C GLU A 142 -33.19 -54.97 7.54
N SER A 143 -32.66 -55.92 6.77
CA SER A 143 -31.42 -55.73 5.99
C SER A 143 -31.60 -54.74 4.84
N GLU A 144 -32.72 -54.77 4.12
CA GLU A 144 -33.03 -53.81 3.05
C GLU A 144 -33.12 -52.38 3.63
N ARG A 145 -33.81 -52.23 4.76
CA ARG A 145 -33.89 -50.96 5.50
C ARG A 145 -32.52 -50.46 5.95
N ALA A 146 -31.69 -51.33 6.53
CA ALA A 146 -30.36 -50.94 6.99
C ALA A 146 -29.49 -50.39 5.85
N ARG A 147 -29.58 -51.00 4.66
CA ARG A 147 -28.89 -50.51 3.46
C ARG A 147 -29.39 -49.13 3.02
N LEU A 148 -30.71 -48.91 3.00
CA LEU A 148 -31.27 -47.61 2.63
C LEU A 148 -30.96 -46.51 3.66
N ASP A 149 -31.01 -46.83 4.96
CA ASP A 149 -30.61 -45.90 6.03
C ASP A 149 -29.11 -45.55 5.94
N GLU A 150 -28.25 -46.46 5.46
CA GLU A 150 -26.83 -46.21 5.19
C GLU A 150 -26.64 -45.32 3.96
N SER A 151 -27.30 -45.62 2.83
CA SER A 151 -27.29 -44.77 1.62
C SER A 151 -27.78 -43.35 1.91
N LEU A 152 -28.81 -43.20 2.75
CA LEU A 152 -29.32 -41.89 3.16
C LEU A 152 -28.28 -41.09 3.96
N LYS A 153 -27.54 -41.75 4.86
CA LYS A 153 -26.46 -41.10 5.61
C LYS A 153 -25.30 -40.66 4.72
N GLU A 154 -24.96 -41.48 3.72
CA GLU A 154 -23.93 -41.14 2.74
C GLU A 154 -24.32 -39.90 1.93
N GLU A 155 -25.56 -39.85 1.42
CA GLU A 155 -26.07 -38.68 0.68
C GLU A 155 -26.16 -37.43 1.58
N GLN A 156 -26.62 -37.55 2.83
CA GLN A 156 -26.63 -36.43 3.78
C GLN A 156 -25.23 -35.87 4.05
N LEU A 157 -24.23 -36.75 4.17
CA LEU A 157 -22.84 -36.33 4.33
C LEU A 157 -22.32 -35.63 3.06
N GLN A 158 -22.69 -36.14 1.88
CA GLN A 158 -22.32 -35.54 0.60
C GLN A 158 -22.95 -34.13 0.43
N ILE A 159 -24.21 -33.95 0.80
CA ILE A 159 -24.90 -32.66 0.84
C ILE A 159 -24.16 -31.68 1.76
N ALA A 160 -23.85 -32.08 2.99
CA ALA A 160 -23.14 -31.22 3.94
C ALA A 160 -21.74 -30.80 3.42
N ASN A 161 -21.04 -31.70 2.74
CA ASN A 161 -19.75 -31.39 2.12
C ASN A 161 -19.89 -30.40 0.95
N GLN A 162 -20.92 -30.55 0.11
CA GLN A 162 -21.21 -29.65 -1.01
C GLN A 162 -21.63 -28.25 -0.51
N GLU A 163 -22.49 -28.17 0.50
CA GLU A 163 -22.88 -26.90 1.14
C GLU A 163 -21.66 -26.16 1.72
N GLY A 164 -20.76 -26.89 2.41
CA GLY A 164 -19.52 -26.33 2.92
C GLY A 164 -18.60 -25.79 1.81
N ALA A 165 -18.49 -26.51 0.69
CA ALA A 165 -17.70 -26.07 -0.47
C ALA A 165 -18.30 -24.83 -1.16
N ILE A 166 -19.63 -24.79 -1.32
CA ILE A 166 -20.35 -23.62 -1.86
C ILE A 166 -20.10 -22.40 -0.99
N GLN A 167 -20.21 -22.53 0.33
CA GLN A 167 -19.99 -21.42 1.26
C GLN A 167 -18.56 -20.88 1.18
N GLN A 168 -17.57 -21.76 1.05
CA GLN A 168 -16.17 -21.36 0.84
C GLN A 168 -15.97 -20.64 -0.49
N LEU A 169 -16.56 -21.14 -1.58
CA LEU A 169 -16.47 -20.50 -2.90
C LEU A 169 -17.17 -19.13 -2.93
N GLN A 170 -18.31 -18.98 -2.24
CA GLN A 170 -18.99 -17.69 -2.11
C GLN A 170 -18.10 -16.67 -1.38
N GLN A 171 -17.47 -17.08 -0.27
CA GLN A 171 -16.54 -16.21 0.47
C GLN A 171 -15.33 -15.80 -0.38
N GLN A 172 -14.73 -16.73 -1.13
CA GLN A 172 -13.61 -16.43 -2.02
C GLN A 172 -14.01 -15.49 -3.16
N THR A 173 -15.19 -15.71 -3.75
CA THR A 173 -15.72 -14.86 -4.82
C THR A 173 -15.94 -13.44 -4.32
N GLN A 174 -16.59 -13.28 -3.16
CA GLN A 174 -16.82 -11.96 -2.55
C GLN A 174 -15.52 -11.24 -2.19
N ALA A 175 -14.51 -11.97 -1.70
CA ALA A 175 -13.20 -11.40 -1.41
C ALA A 175 -12.47 -10.92 -2.68
N LEU A 176 -12.59 -11.65 -3.79
CA LEU A 176 -12.05 -11.24 -5.09
C LEU A 176 -12.79 -10.03 -5.67
N GLU A 177 -14.12 -10.00 -5.57
CA GLU A 177 -14.94 -8.85 -6.01
C GLU A 177 -14.56 -7.57 -5.26
N SER A 178 -14.42 -7.63 -3.93
CA SER A 178 -13.95 -6.50 -3.12
C SER A 178 -12.57 -6.03 -3.56
N ARG A 179 -11.66 -6.96 -3.87
CA ARG A 179 -10.31 -6.62 -4.34
C ARG A 179 -10.30 -5.99 -5.74
N ILE A 180 -11.20 -6.40 -6.61
CA ILE A 180 -11.41 -5.77 -7.92
C ILE A 180 -11.90 -4.33 -7.74
N GLU A 181 -12.82 -4.10 -6.80
CA GLU A 181 -13.32 -2.75 -6.49
C GLU A 181 -12.20 -1.85 -5.96
N GLU A 182 -11.36 -2.35 -5.04
CA GLU A 182 -10.17 -1.63 -4.56
C GLU A 182 -9.19 -1.28 -5.69
N LEU A 183 -8.93 -2.23 -6.61
CA LEU A 183 -8.07 -1.98 -7.77
C LEU A 183 -8.66 -0.91 -8.70
N ASN A 184 -9.98 -0.93 -8.93
CA ASN A 184 -10.66 0.10 -9.72
C ASN A 184 -10.57 1.47 -9.04
N GLU A 185 -10.68 1.56 -7.71
CA GLU A 185 -10.46 2.82 -6.99
C GLU A 185 -9.04 3.35 -7.15
N VAL A 186 -8.04 2.47 -7.07
CA VAL A 186 -6.63 2.84 -7.26
C VAL A 186 -6.41 3.34 -8.68
N GLU A 187 -7.00 2.69 -9.68
CA GLU A 187 -6.97 3.13 -11.08
C GLU A 187 -7.61 4.52 -11.26
N GLN A 188 -8.78 4.76 -10.68
CA GLN A 188 -9.44 6.07 -10.71
C GLN A 188 -8.59 7.16 -10.03
N LYS A 189 -7.99 6.86 -8.86
CA LYS A 189 -7.10 7.78 -8.16
C LYS A 189 -5.86 8.10 -9.02
N ALA A 190 -5.28 7.12 -9.69
CA ALA A 190 -4.15 7.31 -10.59
C ALA A 190 -4.53 8.13 -11.84
N SER A 191 -5.76 8.00 -12.36
CA SER A 191 -6.28 8.83 -13.45
C SER A 191 -6.44 10.29 -13.03
N ARG A 192 -7.07 10.55 -11.89
CA ARG A 192 -7.22 11.91 -11.33
C ARG A 192 -5.88 12.59 -11.04
N LEU A 193 -4.91 11.82 -10.51
CA LEU A 193 -3.57 12.35 -10.25
C LEU A 193 -2.84 12.71 -11.56
N GLN A 194 -3.04 11.96 -12.64
CA GLN A 194 -2.46 12.32 -13.94
C GLN A 194 -3.12 13.56 -14.53
N GLU A 195 -4.46 13.67 -14.51
CA GLU A 195 -5.15 14.89 -15.00
C GLU A 195 -4.64 16.13 -14.26
N ARG A 196 -4.51 16.04 -12.93
CA ARG A 196 -3.97 17.12 -12.12
C ARG A 196 -2.50 17.42 -12.42
N LEU A 197 -1.70 16.40 -12.75
CA LEU A 197 -0.30 16.57 -13.14
C LEU A 197 -0.21 17.31 -14.49
N GLU A 198 -1.02 16.92 -15.47
CA GLU A 198 -1.14 17.59 -16.77
C GLU A 198 -1.61 19.05 -16.62
N GLU A 199 -2.57 19.33 -15.73
CA GLU A 199 -2.98 20.69 -15.38
C GLU A 199 -1.81 21.51 -14.81
N THR A 200 -1.09 20.98 -13.82
CA THR A 200 0.05 21.69 -13.22
C THR A 200 1.21 21.90 -14.19
N GLU A 201 1.46 20.95 -15.12
CA GLU A 201 2.45 21.12 -16.19
C GLU A 201 2.05 22.24 -17.15
N ASN A 202 0.77 22.34 -17.50
CA ASN A 202 0.25 23.41 -18.35
C ASN A 202 0.32 24.78 -17.65
N GLU A 203 -0.01 24.85 -16.36
CA GLU A 203 0.16 26.05 -15.55
C GLU A 203 1.62 26.50 -15.49
N LEU A 204 2.55 25.58 -15.17
CA LEU A 204 3.98 25.85 -15.16
C LEU A 204 4.50 26.32 -16.52
N ARG A 205 4.00 25.73 -17.61
CA ARG A 205 4.36 26.15 -18.97
C ARG A 205 3.87 27.57 -19.26
N SER A 206 2.63 27.89 -18.87
CA SER A 206 2.09 29.25 -19.00
C SER A 206 2.90 30.26 -18.19
N GLU A 207 3.28 29.93 -16.95
CA GLU A 207 4.12 30.79 -16.12
C GLU A 207 5.54 30.94 -16.69
N ARG A 208 6.12 29.87 -17.26
CA ARG A 208 7.40 29.92 -17.98
C ARG A 208 7.31 30.86 -19.20
N ASP A 209 6.22 30.80 -19.97
CA ASP A 209 6.00 31.67 -21.13
C ASP A 209 5.80 33.13 -20.70
N LYS A 210 5.00 33.40 -19.66
CA LYS A 210 4.84 34.74 -19.07
C LYS A 210 6.15 35.29 -18.51
N MET A 211 6.97 34.47 -17.87
CA MET A 211 8.31 34.86 -17.44
C MET A 211 9.21 35.18 -18.63
N ALA A 212 9.20 34.36 -19.67
CA ALA A 212 10.00 34.61 -20.88
C ALA A 212 9.57 35.92 -21.58
N GLU A 213 8.28 36.22 -21.64
CA GLU A 213 7.77 37.51 -22.13
C GLU A 213 8.16 38.67 -21.22
N SER A 214 8.02 38.50 -19.90
CA SER A 214 8.43 39.50 -18.92
C SER A 214 9.93 39.77 -19.00
N GLN A 215 10.75 38.75 -19.26
CA GLN A 215 12.20 38.84 -19.41
C GLN A 215 12.59 39.56 -20.70
N LYS A 216 11.90 39.31 -21.82
CA LYS A 216 12.06 40.09 -23.07
C LYS A 216 11.64 41.55 -22.89
N THR A 217 10.56 41.77 -22.15
CA THR A 217 10.06 43.12 -21.84
C THR A 217 11.04 43.86 -20.93
N PHE A 218 11.60 43.16 -19.94
CA PHE A 218 12.65 43.68 -19.07
C PHE A 218 13.95 43.93 -19.84
N GLU A 219 14.37 43.05 -20.75
CA GLU A 219 15.53 43.28 -21.61
C GLU A 219 15.33 44.49 -22.51
N ARG A 220 14.15 44.65 -23.13
CA ARG A 220 13.83 45.86 -23.92
C ARG A 220 13.85 47.13 -23.07
N ARG A 221 13.21 47.09 -21.89
CA ARG A 221 13.22 48.23 -20.96
C ARG A 221 14.62 48.49 -20.40
N SER A 222 15.43 47.45 -20.20
CA SER A 222 16.83 47.56 -19.78
C SER A 222 17.68 48.16 -20.90
N GLN A 223 17.44 47.81 -22.16
CA GLN A 223 18.10 48.40 -23.33
C GLN A 223 17.67 49.85 -23.56
N GLU A 224 16.38 50.17 -23.43
CA GLU A 224 15.85 51.54 -23.46
C GLU A 224 16.38 52.37 -22.28
N ALA A 225 16.40 51.80 -21.08
CA ALA A 225 16.97 52.43 -19.89
C ALA A 225 18.50 52.57 -19.98
N GLN A 226 19.21 51.64 -20.64
CA GLN A 226 20.63 51.79 -20.94
C GLN A 226 20.88 52.92 -21.94
N MET A 227 20.10 53.03 -23.02
CA MET A 227 20.20 54.18 -23.95
C MET A 227 19.88 55.51 -23.24
N LEU A 228 18.87 55.54 -22.37
CA LEU A 228 18.50 56.72 -21.59
C LEU A 228 19.51 57.04 -20.47
N ALA A 229 20.14 56.03 -19.87
CA ALA A 229 21.17 56.20 -18.84
C ALA A 229 22.54 56.57 -19.42
N GLU A 230 22.86 56.15 -20.65
CA GLU A 230 24.00 56.66 -21.42
C GLU A 230 23.81 58.14 -21.79
N MET A 231 22.56 58.61 -21.92
CA MET A 231 22.25 60.04 -22.11
C MET A 231 22.22 60.88 -20.81
N ASN A 232 22.12 60.27 -19.62
CA ASN A 232 21.94 61.00 -18.34
C ASN A 232 22.88 60.49 -17.22
N GLN A 233 24.17 60.38 -17.54
CA GLN A 233 25.19 59.79 -16.68
C GLN A 233 25.71 60.77 -15.60
N ALA A 234 24.87 61.11 -14.62
CA ALA A 234 25.31 61.68 -13.35
C ALA A 234 24.32 61.44 -12.18
N ASP A 235 23.00 61.49 -12.42
CA ASP A 235 22.01 61.51 -11.31
C ASP A 235 21.36 60.14 -10.99
N ALA A 236 21.42 59.14 -11.87
CA ALA A 236 20.68 57.87 -11.73
C ALA A 236 21.32 56.85 -10.76
N GLN A 237 22.61 56.98 -10.42
CA GLN A 237 23.31 56.01 -9.56
C GLN A 237 22.88 56.03 -8.09
N SER A 238 22.30 57.12 -7.60
CA SER A 238 21.80 57.21 -6.22
C SER A 238 20.43 56.57 -6.07
N SER A 239 19.52 56.78 -7.03
CA SER A 239 18.14 56.28 -7.01
C SER A 239 18.06 54.75 -7.19
N ILE A 240 18.87 54.19 -8.11
CA ILE A 240 18.88 52.74 -8.37
C ILE A 240 19.43 51.95 -7.17
N LYS A 241 20.37 52.52 -6.42
CA LYS A 241 20.88 51.91 -5.16
C LYS A 241 19.82 51.89 -4.07
N GLU A 242 18.99 52.93 -3.99
CA GLU A 242 17.86 53.01 -3.05
C GLU A 242 16.80 51.96 -3.40
N GLN A 243 16.41 51.87 -4.68
CA GLN A 243 15.43 50.89 -5.17
C GLN A 243 15.92 49.43 -4.99
N LEU A 244 17.20 49.13 -5.26
CA LEU A 244 17.77 47.80 -5.02
C LEU A 244 17.85 47.43 -3.54
N ARG A 245 18.02 48.41 -2.64
CA ARG A 245 17.92 48.18 -1.19
C ARG A 245 16.49 47.87 -0.78
N GLN A 246 15.51 48.58 -1.34
CA GLN A 246 14.09 48.40 -1.03
C GLN A 246 13.59 47.03 -1.49
N LEU A 247 13.92 46.65 -2.73
CA LEU A 247 13.59 45.33 -3.28
C LEU A 247 14.23 44.18 -2.48
N ASN A 248 15.51 44.30 -2.11
CA ASN A 248 16.15 43.27 -1.27
C ASN A 248 15.54 43.18 0.13
N LYS A 249 15.06 44.29 0.69
CA LYS A 249 14.36 44.30 1.98
C LYS A 249 13.01 43.61 1.88
N GLU A 250 12.23 43.90 0.84
CA GLU A 250 10.93 43.26 0.58
C GLU A 250 11.10 41.76 0.28
N LEU A 251 12.11 41.39 -0.52
CA LEU A 251 12.39 40.00 -0.86
C LEU A 251 12.87 39.20 0.36
N GLY A 252 13.67 39.82 1.25
CA GLY A 252 14.01 39.23 2.54
C GLY A 252 12.79 39.04 3.43
N GLN A 253 11.90 40.04 3.53
CA GLN A 253 10.66 39.94 4.30
C GLN A 253 9.75 38.81 3.78
N LEU A 254 9.57 38.71 2.46
CA LEU A 254 8.81 37.65 1.80
C LEU A 254 9.42 36.27 2.05
N GLN A 255 10.75 36.13 1.96
CA GLN A 255 11.42 34.87 2.29
C GLN A 255 11.20 34.48 3.75
N THR A 256 11.24 35.45 4.66
CA THR A 256 11.05 35.17 6.09
C THR A 256 9.60 34.73 6.35
N GLN A 257 8.62 35.40 5.75
CA GLN A 257 7.20 35.03 5.83
C GLN A 257 6.92 33.64 5.25
N HIS A 258 7.52 33.30 4.11
CA HIS A 258 7.36 31.98 3.49
C HIS A 258 7.95 30.85 4.35
N HIS A 259 9.12 31.06 4.96
CA HIS A 259 9.70 30.09 5.88
C HIS A 259 8.87 29.91 7.16
N GLU A 260 8.31 31.00 7.69
CA GLU A 260 7.40 30.93 8.84
C GLU A 260 6.10 30.18 8.49
N GLU A 261 5.56 30.39 7.27
CA GLU A 261 4.36 29.69 6.83
C GLU A 261 4.60 28.21 6.55
N LEU A 262 5.74 27.84 5.94
CA LEU A 262 6.15 26.44 5.80
C LEU A 262 6.30 25.75 7.16
N ALA A 263 7.00 26.39 8.11
CA ALA A 263 7.17 25.86 9.45
C ALA A 263 5.83 25.69 10.20
N ARG A 264 4.85 26.57 9.95
CA ARG A 264 3.49 26.43 10.48
C ARG A 264 2.75 25.24 9.85
N ARG A 265 2.78 25.11 8.52
CA ARG A 265 2.12 24.01 7.80
C ARG A 265 2.70 22.65 8.17
N ASP A 266 4.03 22.54 8.26
CA ASP A 266 4.69 21.29 8.69
C ASP A 266 4.30 20.91 10.12
N LYS A 267 4.20 21.89 11.02
CA LYS A 267 3.73 21.67 12.39
C LYS A 267 2.27 21.20 12.42
N GLU A 268 1.38 21.86 11.67
CA GLU A 268 -0.04 21.48 11.58
C GLU A 268 -0.23 20.07 11.03
N LEU A 269 0.47 19.71 9.95
CA LEU A 269 0.48 18.35 9.39
C LEU A 269 0.95 17.32 10.42
N SER A 270 2.03 17.65 11.14
CA SER A 270 2.55 16.85 12.23
C SER A 270 1.50 16.61 13.32
N ASP A 271 0.80 17.66 13.74
CA ASP A 271 -0.20 17.60 14.82
C ASP A 271 -1.40 16.76 14.39
N VAL A 272 -1.86 16.91 13.14
CA VAL A 272 -2.93 16.09 12.53
C VAL A 272 -2.55 14.61 12.47
N MET A 273 -1.32 14.29 12.02
CA MET A 273 -0.84 12.90 11.97
C MET A 273 -0.73 12.27 13.36
N THR A 274 -0.29 13.04 14.35
CA THR A 274 -0.21 12.59 15.75
C THR A 274 -1.60 12.34 16.32
N HIS A 275 -2.54 13.25 16.04
CA HIS A 275 -3.93 13.11 16.46
C HIS A 275 -4.55 11.83 15.87
N ARG A 276 -4.41 11.61 14.56
CA ARG A 276 -4.96 10.44 13.87
C ARG A 276 -4.40 9.12 14.38
N LEU A 277 -3.09 9.04 14.64
CA LEU A 277 -2.46 7.85 15.21
C LEU A 277 -2.94 7.57 16.64
N ASN A 278 -3.12 8.62 17.45
CA ASN A 278 -3.66 8.49 18.80
C ASN A 278 -5.14 8.07 18.81
N GLU A 279 -5.92 8.55 17.85
CA GLU A 279 -7.33 8.16 17.66
C GLU A 279 -7.44 6.69 17.27
N GLN A 280 -6.67 6.24 16.27
CA GLN A 280 -6.58 4.82 15.90
C GLN A 280 -6.14 3.93 17.06
N ARG A 281 -5.21 4.41 17.88
CA ARG A 281 -4.78 3.70 19.10
C ARG A 281 -5.93 3.59 20.12
N ARG A 282 -6.70 4.66 20.35
CA ARG A 282 -7.86 4.62 21.27
C ARG A 282 -8.92 3.65 20.78
N ASP A 283 -9.19 3.61 19.48
CA ASP A 283 -10.14 2.67 18.89
C ASP A 283 -9.67 1.21 19.07
N ALA A 284 -8.38 0.95 18.85
CA ALA A 284 -7.78 -0.36 19.12
C ALA A 284 -7.86 -0.73 20.62
N GLU A 285 -7.61 0.21 21.53
CA GLU A 285 -7.75 0.00 22.98
C GLU A 285 -9.21 -0.28 23.40
N GLN A 286 -10.18 0.42 22.82
CA GLN A 286 -11.60 0.16 23.08
C GLN A 286 -12.03 -1.23 22.58
N ARG A 287 -11.62 -1.61 21.36
CA ARG A 287 -11.88 -2.96 20.81
C ARG A 287 -11.20 -4.04 21.65
N GLU A 288 -9.97 -3.82 22.10
CA GLU A 288 -9.26 -4.72 23.01
C GLU A 288 -10.05 -4.94 24.31
N GLN A 289 -10.56 -3.86 24.93
CA GLN A 289 -11.36 -3.96 26.16
C GLN A 289 -12.70 -4.69 25.95
N GLN A 290 -13.38 -4.44 24.83
CA GLN A 290 -14.61 -5.13 24.46
C GLN A 290 -14.37 -6.63 24.24
N LEU A 291 -13.35 -6.98 23.46
CA LEU A 291 -12.99 -8.38 23.19
C LEU A 291 -12.55 -9.08 24.48
N GLN A 292 -11.76 -8.43 25.34
CA GLN A 292 -11.37 -8.98 26.64
C GLN A 292 -12.60 -9.27 27.52
N SER A 293 -13.55 -8.35 27.61
CA SER A 293 -14.81 -8.56 28.33
C SER A 293 -15.61 -9.75 27.77
N THR A 294 -15.68 -9.90 26.45
CA THR A 294 -16.35 -11.06 25.83
C THR A 294 -15.63 -12.38 26.11
N VAL A 295 -14.29 -12.39 26.11
CA VAL A 295 -13.47 -13.55 26.48
C VAL A 295 -13.74 -13.94 27.94
N ASP A 296 -13.79 -12.97 28.85
CA ASP A 296 -14.06 -13.21 30.27
C ASP A 296 -15.49 -13.77 30.47
N GLN A 297 -16.48 -13.23 29.76
CA GLN A 297 -17.86 -13.73 29.79
C GLN A 297 -17.99 -15.15 29.22
N LEU A 298 -17.35 -15.45 28.10
CA LEU A 298 -17.35 -16.79 27.50
C LEU A 298 -16.63 -17.79 28.41
N THR A 299 -15.52 -17.38 29.04
CA THR A 299 -14.79 -18.20 30.00
C THR A 299 -15.65 -18.52 31.23
N HIS A 300 -16.41 -17.56 31.73
CA HIS A 300 -17.36 -17.79 32.83
C HIS A 300 -18.47 -18.77 32.41
N ARG A 301 -19.09 -18.56 31.25
CA ARG A 301 -20.12 -19.47 30.71
C ARG A 301 -19.60 -20.87 30.46
N LEU A 302 -18.33 -21.00 30.07
CA LEU A 302 -17.68 -22.29 29.91
C LEU A 302 -17.54 -23.00 31.26
N LYS A 303 -17.12 -22.28 32.30
CA LYS A 303 -17.04 -22.83 33.67
C LYS A 303 -18.40 -23.25 34.20
N ASP A 304 -19.43 -22.44 33.99
CA ASP A 304 -20.80 -22.75 34.42
C ASP A 304 -21.36 -23.97 33.66
N SER A 305 -21.08 -24.06 32.35
CA SER A 305 -21.47 -25.23 31.54
C SER A 305 -20.73 -26.49 31.94
N ASP A 306 -19.40 -26.43 32.15
CA ASP A 306 -18.59 -27.58 32.62
C ASP A 306 -19.07 -28.08 34.00
N GLN A 307 -19.56 -27.19 34.88
CA GLN A 307 -20.18 -27.57 36.15
C GLN A 307 -21.54 -28.27 35.94
N ASN A 308 -22.38 -27.75 35.04
CA ASN A 308 -23.67 -28.37 34.69
C ASN A 308 -23.52 -29.70 33.93
N GLN A 309 -22.45 -29.86 33.16
CA GLN A 309 -22.16 -31.09 32.41
C GLN A 309 -21.88 -32.29 33.30
N LYS A 310 -21.32 -32.05 34.51
CA LYS A 310 -21.18 -33.09 35.53
C LYS A 310 -22.55 -33.62 36.01
N ALA A 311 -23.64 -32.88 35.79
CA ALA A 311 -25.00 -33.25 36.18
C ALA A 311 -25.84 -33.88 35.04
N THR A 312 -25.61 -33.55 33.77
CA THR A 312 -26.37 -34.06 32.61
C THR A 312 -25.43 -34.40 31.44
N ARG A 313 -25.37 -35.68 31.04
CA ARG A 313 -24.23 -36.29 30.32
C ARG A 313 -24.27 -36.36 28.77
N SER A 314 -25.31 -35.89 28.06
CA SER A 314 -25.38 -36.17 26.60
C SER A 314 -25.74 -35.02 25.66
N THR A 315 -26.49 -34.00 26.07
CA THR A 315 -26.82 -32.84 25.20
C THR A 315 -25.88 -31.65 25.39
N THR A 316 -25.08 -31.66 26.46
CA THR A 316 -24.19 -30.58 26.90
C THR A 316 -22.81 -30.61 26.24
N ASP A 317 -22.36 -31.75 25.70
CA ASP A 317 -21.06 -31.90 25.01
C ASP A 317 -20.95 -31.05 23.74
N ALA A 318 -22.01 -30.98 22.94
CA ALA A 318 -22.04 -30.18 21.72
C ALA A 318 -21.96 -28.67 22.03
N SER A 319 -22.71 -28.20 23.03
CA SER A 319 -22.70 -26.80 23.44
C SER A 319 -21.37 -26.36 24.06
N ILE A 320 -20.70 -27.25 24.80
CA ILE A 320 -19.38 -26.95 25.38
C ILE A 320 -18.30 -26.89 24.30
N LYS A 321 -18.37 -27.78 23.29
CA LYS A 321 -17.47 -27.70 22.14
C LYS A 321 -17.65 -26.37 21.38
N GLU A 322 -18.90 -25.96 21.12
CA GLU A 322 -19.20 -24.69 20.45
C GLU A 322 -18.69 -23.46 21.24
N LEU A 323 -18.85 -23.46 22.57
CA LEU A 323 -18.32 -22.39 23.42
C LEU A 323 -16.78 -22.36 23.45
N LYS A 324 -16.11 -23.52 23.41
CA LYS A 324 -14.64 -23.61 23.30
C LYS A 324 -14.14 -23.08 21.97
N ASP A 325 -14.83 -23.40 20.87
CA ASP A 325 -14.46 -22.92 19.54
C ASP A 325 -14.66 -21.39 19.44
N LYS A 326 -15.76 -20.85 19.98
CA LYS A 326 -16.01 -19.40 20.09
C LYS A 326 -14.97 -18.69 20.96
N LEU A 327 -14.58 -19.29 22.08
CA LEU A 327 -13.52 -18.77 22.94
C LEU A 327 -12.16 -18.75 22.22
N ALA A 328 -11.83 -19.81 21.48
CA ALA A 328 -10.59 -19.89 20.72
C ALA A 328 -10.53 -18.86 19.59
N ALA A 329 -11.65 -18.65 18.87
CA ALA A 329 -11.76 -17.64 17.83
C ALA A 329 -11.58 -16.21 18.38
N THR A 330 -12.34 -15.86 19.44
CA THR A 330 -12.26 -14.53 20.08
C THR A 330 -10.91 -14.25 20.73
N THR A 331 -10.23 -15.28 21.26
CA THR A 331 -8.86 -15.16 21.80
C THR A 331 -7.84 -14.86 20.69
N ARG A 332 -7.95 -15.50 19.52
CA ARG A 332 -7.08 -15.20 18.37
C ARG A 332 -7.28 -13.78 17.86
N GLU A 333 -8.53 -13.32 17.84
CA GLU A 333 -8.88 -11.96 17.43
C GLU A 333 -8.31 -10.92 18.41
N LEU A 334 -8.42 -11.16 19.72
CA LEU A 334 -7.80 -10.34 20.76
C LEU A 334 -6.28 -10.26 20.60
N ASP A 335 -5.61 -11.39 20.32
CA ASP A 335 -4.17 -11.41 20.09
C ASP A 335 -3.77 -10.64 18.82
N SER A 336 -4.61 -10.65 17.78
CA SER A 336 -4.42 -9.83 16.58
C SER A 336 -4.48 -8.34 16.91
N VAL A 337 -5.53 -7.91 17.63
CA VAL A 337 -5.70 -6.51 18.03
C VAL A 337 -4.55 -6.02 18.92
N LYS A 338 -4.05 -6.87 19.83
CA LYS A 338 -2.86 -6.56 20.65
C LYS A 338 -1.59 -6.36 19.80
N ARG A 339 -1.43 -7.12 18.71
CA ARG A 339 -0.30 -6.92 17.78
C ARG A 339 -0.45 -5.62 17.00
N ASP A 340 -1.64 -5.30 16.53
CA ASP A 340 -1.93 -4.07 15.80
C ASP A 340 -1.68 -2.83 16.69
N LYS A 341 -2.11 -2.88 17.95
CA LYS A 341 -1.83 -1.85 18.95
C LYS A 341 -0.32 -1.64 19.15
N ARG A 342 0.46 -2.72 19.32
CA ARG A 342 1.93 -2.63 19.44
C ARG A 342 2.56 -2.07 18.17
N ALA A 343 2.06 -2.42 16.99
CA ALA A 343 2.56 -1.88 15.73
C ALA A 343 2.30 -0.36 15.64
N LEU A 344 1.12 0.11 16.06
CA LEU A 344 0.79 1.54 16.13
C LEU A 344 1.65 2.29 17.16
N GLU A 345 1.93 1.68 18.33
CA GLU A 345 2.84 2.25 19.33
C GLU A 345 4.27 2.40 18.79
N VAL A 346 4.79 1.38 18.09
CA VAL A 346 6.09 1.44 17.43
C VAL A 346 6.12 2.50 16.32
N GLN A 347 5.04 2.67 15.56
CA GLN A 347 4.94 3.74 14.56
C GLN A 347 4.95 5.13 15.19
N LEU A 348 4.24 5.33 16.30
CA LEU A 348 4.26 6.58 17.06
C LEU A 348 5.67 6.89 17.60
N GLU A 349 6.36 5.90 18.14
CA GLU A 349 7.71 6.06 18.67
C GLU A 349 8.73 6.38 17.56
N ARG A 350 8.65 5.67 16.42
CA ARG A 350 9.48 5.97 15.24
C ARG A 350 9.23 7.38 14.72
N HIS A 351 7.96 7.78 14.58
CA HIS A 351 7.62 9.11 14.11
C HIS A 351 8.13 10.22 15.06
N ALA A 352 8.12 9.97 16.37
CA ALA A 352 8.72 10.88 17.35
C ALA A 352 10.25 10.96 17.22
N GLN A 353 10.92 9.83 16.96
CA GLN A 353 12.37 9.77 16.73
C GLN A 353 12.77 10.47 15.43
N ASP A 354 12.03 10.25 14.34
CA ASP A 354 12.27 10.89 13.04
C ASP A 354 12.18 12.42 13.18
N ARG A 355 11.17 12.93 13.89
CA ARG A 355 11.09 14.37 14.21
C ARG A 355 12.25 14.89 15.02
N ALA A 356 12.70 14.14 16.03
CA ALA A 356 13.86 14.54 16.81
C ALA A 356 15.12 14.61 15.94
N GLY A 357 15.25 13.70 14.98
CA GLY A 357 16.28 13.71 13.93
C GLY A 357 16.19 14.95 13.03
N ASP A 358 15.00 15.24 12.50
CA ASP A 358 14.77 16.39 11.61
C ASP A 358 15.03 17.73 12.32
N VAL A 359 14.55 17.89 13.56
CA VAL A 359 14.80 19.10 14.36
C VAL A 359 16.30 19.29 14.62
N SER A 360 17.03 18.19 14.89
CA SER A 360 18.47 18.21 15.07
C SER A 360 19.21 18.61 13.78
N MET A 361 18.81 18.04 12.64
CA MET A 361 19.38 18.35 11.33
C MET A 361 19.13 19.80 10.92
N VAL A 362 17.91 20.31 11.13
CA VAL A 362 17.56 21.72 10.88
C VAL A 362 18.38 22.64 11.78
N ALA A 363 18.57 22.29 13.06
CA ALA A 363 19.42 23.08 13.96
C ALA A 363 20.89 23.10 13.51
N GLN A 364 21.40 21.98 12.99
CA GLN A 364 22.76 21.89 12.45
C GLN A 364 22.93 22.71 11.16
N LEU A 365 21.98 22.60 10.23
CA LEU A 365 21.96 23.40 9.00
C LEU A 365 21.86 24.90 9.31
N LYS A 366 21.07 25.29 10.30
CA LYS A 366 20.97 26.68 10.74
C LYS A 366 22.31 27.23 11.24
N ARG A 367 23.04 26.46 12.05
CA ARG A 367 24.39 26.85 12.51
C ARG A 367 25.36 27.01 11.33
N GLN A 368 25.36 26.08 10.38
CA GLN A 368 26.21 26.16 9.19
C GLN A 368 25.88 27.39 8.33
N VAL A 369 24.60 27.71 8.17
CA VAL A 369 24.15 28.90 7.44
C VAL A 369 24.59 30.18 8.18
N ASP A 370 24.48 30.21 9.51
CA ASP A 370 24.89 31.36 10.29
C ASP A 370 26.42 31.55 10.29
N GLU A 371 27.19 30.46 10.35
CA GLU A 371 28.65 30.46 10.17
C GLU A 371 29.04 30.97 8.77
N LEU A 372 28.41 30.47 7.70
CA LEU A 372 28.66 30.95 6.33
C LEU A 372 28.29 32.43 6.14
N LYS A 373 27.19 32.88 6.75
CA LYS A 373 26.81 34.30 6.74
C LYS A 373 27.85 35.15 7.46
N GLN A 374 28.41 34.64 8.55
CA GLN A 374 29.44 35.32 9.31
C GLN A 374 30.75 35.41 8.53
N THR A 375 31.24 34.30 7.96
CA THR A 375 32.46 34.30 7.13
C THR A 375 32.30 35.23 5.93
N HIS A 376 31.14 35.23 5.29
CA HIS A 376 30.91 36.11 4.15
C HIS A 376 30.86 37.60 4.54
N ARG A 377 30.30 37.93 5.72
CA ARG A 377 30.36 39.31 6.24
C ARG A 377 31.80 39.73 6.52
N GLU A 378 32.59 38.87 7.13
CA GLU A 378 34.01 39.12 7.41
C GLU A 378 34.81 39.33 6.11
N GLU A 379 34.56 38.53 5.07
CA GLU A 379 35.16 38.71 3.74
C GLU A 379 34.77 40.05 3.10
N LEU A 380 33.49 40.43 3.18
CA LEU A 380 33.00 41.71 2.66
C LEU A 380 33.64 42.89 3.40
N ASP A 381 33.76 42.82 4.72
CA ASP A 381 34.40 43.84 5.53
C ASP A 381 35.90 43.95 5.21
N GLN A 382 36.59 42.82 4.99
CA GLN A 382 37.98 42.81 4.54
C GLN A 382 38.14 43.44 3.15
N LEU A 383 37.25 43.13 2.21
CA LEU A 383 37.24 43.73 0.88
C LEU A 383 36.99 45.24 0.93
N ASP A 384 36.06 45.69 1.77
CA ASP A 384 35.76 47.10 1.95
C ASP A 384 36.92 47.85 2.61
N GLN A 385 37.60 47.24 3.61
CA GLN A 385 38.82 47.80 4.18
C GLN A 385 39.95 47.89 3.14
N ALA A 386 40.16 46.83 2.36
CA ALA A 386 41.16 46.82 1.29
C ALA A 386 40.85 47.89 0.23
N ARG A 387 39.57 48.05 -0.13
CA ARG A 387 39.11 49.09 -1.06
C ARG A 387 39.36 50.49 -0.50
N ARG A 388 38.99 50.76 0.76
CA ARG A 388 39.23 52.07 1.40
C ARG A 388 40.73 52.39 1.47
N LYS A 389 41.56 51.40 1.81
CA LYS A 389 43.01 51.54 1.83
C LYS A 389 43.57 51.88 0.43
N ALA A 390 43.15 51.14 -0.59
CA ALA A 390 43.57 51.39 -1.97
C ALA A 390 43.11 52.77 -2.50
N VAL A 391 41.91 53.22 -2.13
CA VAL A 391 41.42 54.57 -2.46
C VAL A 391 42.29 55.64 -1.78
N LYS A 392 42.56 55.49 -0.48
CA LYS A 392 43.41 56.43 0.26
C LYS A 392 44.84 56.49 -0.28
N GLU A 393 45.43 55.33 -0.60
CA GLU A 393 46.76 55.26 -1.24
C GLU A 393 46.76 55.99 -2.59
N ARG A 394 45.71 55.84 -3.41
CA ARG A 394 45.57 56.60 -4.66
C ARG A 394 45.38 58.09 -4.45
N GLU A 395 44.61 58.50 -3.45
CA GLU A 395 44.42 59.92 -3.12
C GLU A 395 45.75 60.56 -2.68
N ASP A 396 46.54 59.86 -1.87
CA ASP A 396 47.85 60.33 -1.42
C ASP A 396 48.87 60.37 -2.57
N GLU A 397 48.86 59.39 -3.47
CA GLU A 397 49.63 59.45 -4.73
C GLU A 397 49.21 60.64 -5.60
N MET A 398 47.91 60.87 -5.77
CA MET A 398 47.39 61.98 -6.57
C MET A 398 47.79 63.33 -5.97
N LYS A 399 47.75 63.48 -4.64
CA LYS A 399 48.25 64.68 -3.94
C LYS A 399 49.72 64.92 -4.21
N LYS A 400 50.58 63.90 -4.11
CA LYS A 400 52.02 64.00 -4.42
C LYS A 400 52.24 64.44 -5.88
N VAL A 401 51.47 63.90 -6.82
CA VAL A 401 51.53 64.31 -8.24
C VAL A 401 51.08 65.76 -8.42
N HIS A 402 50.02 66.20 -7.73
CA HIS A 402 49.56 67.59 -7.77
C HIS A 402 50.54 68.58 -7.13
N GLU A 403 51.22 68.18 -6.06
CA GLU A 403 52.29 68.97 -5.44
C GLU A 403 53.51 69.07 -6.37
N ALA A 404 53.92 67.97 -7.01
CA ALA A 404 54.97 67.98 -8.02
C ALA A 404 54.61 68.87 -9.23
N LYS A 405 53.38 68.80 -9.74
CA LYS A 405 52.90 69.69 -10.82
C LYS A 405 52.85 71.15 -10.39
N ARG A 406 52.41 71.45 -9.15
CA ARG A 406 52.47 72.82 -8.61
C ARG A 406 53.90 73.33 -8.51
N HIS A 407 54.83 72.49 -8.09
CA HIS A 407 56.25 72.84 -8.05
C HIS A 407 56.79 73.10 -9.46
N GLN A 408 56.46 72.26 -10.44
CA GLN A 408 56.82 72.47 -11.86
C GLN A 408 56.26 73.78 -12.43
N LEU A 409 55.00 74.12 -12.11
CA LEU A 409 54.40 75.39 -12.53
C LEU A 409 55.06 76.59 -11.85
N ARG A 410 55.44 76.48 -10.56
CA ARG A 410 56.24 77.52 -9.88
C ARG A 410 57.64 77.68 -10.46
N THR A 411 58.31 76.60 -10.85
CA THR A 411 59.64 76.68 -11.49
C THR A 411 59.56 77.15 -12.93
N GLY A 412 58.49 76.80 -13.68
CA GLY A 412 58.26 77.30 -15.04
C GLY A 412 57.92 78.80 -15.08
N ALA A 413 57.23 79.31 -14.07
CA ALA A 413 57.01 80.75 -13.89
C ALA A 413 58.27 81.53 -13.48
N ALA A 414 59.36 80.85 -13.10
CA ALA A 414 60.64 81.47 -12.78
C ALA A 414 61.63 81.47 -13.96
N THR A 415 61.24 80.96 -15.14
CA THR A 415 62.11 80.84 -16.32
C THR A 415 61.60 81.58 -17.56
N ASP A 416 60.62 82.48 -17.42
CA ASP A 416 60.05 83.24 -18.56
C ASP A 416 60.56 84.70 -18.62
N GLU A 417 61.89 84.85 -18.60
CA GLU A 417 62.57 86.01 -19.17
C GLU A 417 63.63 85.51 -20.15
N GLY A 418 63.34 85.56 -21.46
CA GLY A 418 64.41 85.64 -22.46
C GLY A 418 64.23 84.88 -23.78
N ARG A 419 63.85 85.65 -24.80
CA ARG A 419 64.56 85.75 -26.09
C ARG A 419 64.26 84.71 -27.20
N GLY A 420 63.42 85.18 -28.11
CA GLY A 420 63.41 85.03 -29.57
C GLY A 420 64.41 84.12 -30.30
N GLY A 421 63.86 83.31 -31.18
CA GLY A 421 64.20 83.27 -32.61
C GLY A 421 65.47 82.54 -33.05
N SER A 422 65.30 81.36 -33.66
CA SER A 422 66.15 80.90 -34.78
C SER A 422 65.40 79.88 -35.64
N LEU A 423 65.13 80.27 -36.89
CA LEU A 423 64.96 79.37 -38.05
C LEU A 423 66.30 78.61 -38.25
N VAL A 424 66.46 77.44 -38.87
CA VAL A 424 65.93 76.85 -40.11
C VAL A 424 66.20 75.29 -40.07
N PRO A 425 66.04 74.46 -41.14
CA PRO A 425 65.01 73.42 -41.23
C PRO A 425 65.54 71.97 -41.37
N SER A 426 64.69 70.97 -41.11
CA SER A 426 64.76 69.69 -41.85
C SER A 426 63.41 68.97 -41.76
N GLU A 427 62.81 68.83 -42.92
CA GLU A 427 61.93 67.77 -43.41
C GLU A 427 61.25 66.81 -42.41
N GLY A 428 59.94 66.63 -42.64
CA GLY A 428 59.33 65.32 -42.46
C GLY A 428 58.47 65.16 -41.22
N SER A 429 57.23 65.63 -41.34
CA SER A 429 56.02 64.85 -41.04
C SER A 429 55.83 64.26 -39.63
N ALA A 430 54.70 64.64 -39.03
CA ALA A 430 53.98 63.92 -37.97
C ALA A 430 54.61 63.87 -36.56
N ALA A 431 54.46 64.97 -35.79
CA ALA A 431 54.63 64.90 -34.33
C ALA A 431 53.73 65.87 -33.52
N GLY A 432 52.55 66.20 -34.04
CA GLY A 432 51.54 67.01 -33.32
C GLY A 432 50.62 66.22 -32.37
N GLY A 433 50.90 64.94 -32.10
CA GLY A 433 49.94 64.04 -31.43
C GLY A 433 50.58 63.01 -30.51
N ARG A 434 51.46 63.44 -29.59
CA ARG A 434 52.15 62.50 -28.67
C ARG A 434 51.98 62.80 -27.17
N GLN A 435 51.04 63.66 -26.79
CA GLN A 435 50.62 63.78 -25.37
C GLN A 435 49.32 63.02 -25.05
N GLY A 436 48.47 62.74 -26.05
CA GLY A 436 47.25 61.92 -25.86
C GLY A 436 47.52 60.41 -25.76
N SER A 437 48.56 59.91 -26.42
CA SER A 437 48.82 58.47 -26.56
C SER A 437 49.47 57.83 -25.32
N ALA A 438 50.22 58.60 -24.52
CA ALA A 438 50.83 58.11 -23.28
C ALA A 438 49.83 58.06 -22.11
N ALA A 439 48.74 58.82 -22.18
CA ALA A 439 47.64 58.75 -21.22
C ALA A 439 46.70 57.58 -21.54
N MET A 440 46.35 57.39 -22.83
CA MET A 440 45.60 56.21 -23.30
C MET A 440 46.33 54.90 -23.02
N ALA A 441 47.63 54.80 -23.30
CA ALA A 441 48.39 53.57 -23.01
C ALA A 441 48.48 53.22 -21.51
N ARG A 442 48.39 54.21 -20.60
CA ARG A 442 48.33 53.95 -19.14
C ARG A 442 46.93 53.53 -18.69
N VAL A 443 45.90 54.04 -19.34
CA VAL A 443 44.50 53.64 -19.11
C VAL A 443 44.30 52.22 -19.64
N ASP A 444 44.77 51.90 -20.85
CA ASP A 444 44.72 50.56 -21.44
C ASP A 444 45.51 49.54 -20.60
N ALA A 445 46.72 49.90 -20.15
CA ALA A 445 47.51 49.04 -19.24
C ALA A 445 46.91 48.92 -17.81
N ALA A 446 46.02 49.84 -17.40
CA ALA A 446 45.27 49.73 -16.15
C ALA A 446 43.98 48.90 -16.34
N ILE A 447 43.36 48.99 -17.52
CA ILE A 447 42.21 48.18 -17.92
C ILE A 447 42.65 46.71 -18.08
N GLU A 448 43.78 46.44 -18.72
CA GLU A 448 44.37 45.09 -18.80
C GLU A 448 44.71 44.52 -17.41
N ARG A 449 45.30 45.33 -16.50
CA ARG A 449 45.52 44.90 -15.11
C ARG A 449 44.23 44.67 -14.31
N SER A 450 43.16 45.39 -14.63
CA SER A 450 41.85 45.21 -13.99
C SER A 450 41.05 44.03 -14.55
N SER A 451 41.25 43.69 -15.83
CA SER A 451 40.62 42.52 -16.46
C SER A 451 41.31 41.22 -16.05
N LEU A 452 42.63 41.22 -15.84
CA LEU A 452 43.37 40.12 -15.20
C LEU A 452 42.88 39.84 -13.76
N ARG A 453 42.65 40.87 -12.92
CA ARG A 453 42.09 40.67 -11.57
C ARG A 453 40.62 40.22 -11.54
N ARG A 454 39.80 40.60 -12.54
CA ARG A 454 38.43 40.07 -12.70
C ARG A 454 38.41 38.63 -13.22
N ALA A 455 39.48 38.16 -13.88
CA ALA A 455 39.63 36.76 -14.25
C ALA A 455 39.93 35.89 -13.02
N ASP A 456 40.73 36.37 -12.07
CA ASP A 456 40.99 35.69 -10.78
C ASP A 456 39.73 35.60 -9.90
N SER A 457 38.84 36.61 -9.90
CA SER A 457 37.58 36.55 -9.15
C SER A 457 36.55 35.59 -9.75
N LYS A 458 36.57 35.36 -11.08
CA LYS A 458 35.76 34.31 -11.72
C LYS A 458 36.31 32.93 -11.41
N GLY A 459 37.65 32.77 -11.33
CA GLY A 459 38.30 31.55 -10.87
C GLY A 459 37.96 31.20 -9.42
N SER A 460 37.92 32.20 -8.53
CA SER A 460 37.51 32.03 -7.12
C SER A 460 36.04 31.63 -6.96
N ALA A 461 35.13 32.22 -7.75
CA ALA A 461 33.71 31.85 -7.72
C ALA A 461 33.45 30.47 -8.34
N LEU A 462 34.15 30.11 -9.42
CA LEU A 462 34.12 28.76 -10.00
C LEU A 462 34.67 27.72 -9.04
N SER A 463 35.77 28.01 -8.33
CA SER A 463 36.35 27.17 -7.29
C SER A 463 35.39 26.97 -6.10
N ALA A 464 34.72 28.04 -5.64
CA ALA A 464 33.73 27.95 -4.57
C ALA A 464 32.50 27.14 -5.00
N VAL A 465 32.00 27.34 -6.22
CA VAL A 465 30.89 26.57 -6.79
C VAL A 465 31.29 25.10 -6.97
N GLN A 466 32.53 24.81 -7.36
CA GLN A 466 33.05 23.45 -7.53
C GLN A 466 33.26 22.72 -6.20
N ASN A 467 33.68 23.44 -5.14
CA ASN A 467 33.74 22.92 -3.78
C ASN A 467 32.34 22.67 -3.20
N VAL A 468 31.37 23.57 -3.43
CA VAL A 468 29.98 23.37 -2.99
C VAL A 468 29.35 22.17 -3.71
N LEU A 469 29.61 21.99 -5.01
CA LEU A 469 29.16 20.81 -5.76
C LEU A 469 29.85 19.51 -5.31
N GLN A 470 31.12 19.55 -4.92
CA GLN A 470 31.83 18.40 -4.35
C GLN A 470 31.31 18.03 -2.96
N LEU A 471 31.06 19.03 -2.10
CA LEU A 471 30.45 18.81 -0.77
C LEU A 471 29.03 18.25 -0.90
N ALA A 472 28.24 18.75 -1.85
CA ALA A 472 26.90 18.24 -2.12
C ALA A 472 26.95 16.77 -2.57
N ARG A 473 27.88 16.40 -3.45
CA ARG A 473 28.07 14.99 -3.87
C ARG A 473 28.53 14.08 -2.74
N GLN A 474 29.43 14.53 -1.86
CA GLN A 474 29.83 13.75 -0.68
C GLN A 474 28.68 13.57 0.31
N ALA A 475 27.85 14.60 0.51
CA ALA A 475 26.67 14.50 1.37
C ALA A 475 25.63 13.50 0.80
N THR A 476 25.42 13.49 -0.53
CA THR A 476 24.53 12.51 -1.18
C THR A 476 25.06 11.07 -1.07
N LEU A 477 26.36 10.86 -1.30
CA LEU A 477 26.99 9.54 -1.15
C LEU A 477 26.91 9.03 0.29
N LYS A 478 27.14 9.91 1.28
CA LYS A 478 27.03 9.55 2.70
C LYS A 478 25.58 9.29 3.14
N ALA A 479 24.61 9.94 2.51
CA ALA A 479 23.19 9.69 2.71
C ALA A 479 22.73 8.37 2.04
N GLU A 480 23.33 7.96 0.93
CA GLU A 480 23.10 6.65 0.33
C GLU A 480 23.75 5.51 1.14
N GLU A 481 24.93 5.74 1.73
CA GLU A 481 25.60 4.78 2.63
C GLU A 481 24.86 4.57 3.96
N ALA A 482 24.13 5.58 4.44
CA ALA A 482 23.30 5.50 5.65
C ALA A 482 21.93 4.84 5.44
N ARG A 483 21.58 4.43 4.20
CA ARG A 483 20.35 3.68 3.95
C ARG A 483 20.52 2.24 4.44
N PRO A 484 19.77 1.77 5.45
CA PRO A 484 19.77 0.35 5.79
C PRO A 484 19.23 -0.42 4.58
N SER A 485 20.09 -1.27 4.00
CA SER A 485 19.77 -2.14 2.86
C SER A 485 18.81 -3.25 3.28
N GLY A 486 17.58 -2.88 3.63
CA GLY A 486 16.46 -3.79 3.91
C GLY A 486 15.89 -4.46 2.66
N ARG A 487 16.69 -4.67 1.61
CA ARG A 487 16.28 -5.50 0.48
C ARG A 487 16.67 -6.94 0.80
N PRO A 488 15.72 -7.83 1.12
CA PRO A 488 16.02 -9.26 1.16
C PRO A 488 16.49 -9.67 -0.25
N PRO A 489 17.53 -10.52 -0.37
CA PRO A 489 17.94 -11.03 -1.67
C PRO A 489 16.76 -11.81 -2.26
N LEU A 490 16.31 -11.36 -3.43
CA LEU A 490 15.37 -12.11 -4.28
C LEU A 490 16.06 -13.39 -4.75
N SER A 491 15.99 -14.43 -3.93
CA SER A 491 16.23 -15.80 -4.35
C SER A 491 15.18 -16.14 -5.40
N ARG A 492 15.60 -16.21 -6.66
CA ARG A 492 14.81 -16.80 -7.76
C ARG A 492 14.41 -18.22 -7.37
N PRO A 493 13.12 -18.57 -7.27
CA PRO A 493 12.72 -19.97 -7.28
C PRO A 493 12.91 -20.48 -8.71
N THR A 494 14.00 -21.20 -8.94
CA THR A 494 14.10 -22.13 -10.07
C THR A 494 13.42 -23.41 -9.64
N SER A 495 12.08 -23.45 -9.78
CA SER A 495 11.35 -24.72 -9.81
C SER A 495 11.12 -25.08 -11.28
N PRO A 496 11.58 -26.26 -11.74
CA PRO A 496 11.42 -26.69 -13.11
C PRO A 496 9.98 -27.17 -13.31
N LEU A 497 9.29 -26.57 -14.29
CA LEU A 497 8.11 -27.19 -14.87
C LEU A 497 8.50 -28.58 -15.41
N PRO A 498 7.77 -29.66 -15.05
CA PRO A 498 7.96 -30.96 -15.67
C PRO A 498 7.48 -30.90 -17.13
N PRO A 499 8.17 -31.57 -18.07
CA PRO A 499 7.77 -31.55 -19.47
C PRO A 499 6.45 -32.30 -19.65
N ALA A 500 5.48 -31.61 -20.26
CA ALA A 500 4.33 -32.26 -20.89
C ALA A 500 4.81 -33.07 -22.11
N ARG A 501 4.95 -34.38 -21.93
CA ARG A 501 4.89 -35.46 -22.94
C ARG A 501 4.41 -36.68 -22.17
N GLY A 502 3.24 -37.24 -22.43
CA GLY A 502 2.88 -37.82 -23.71
C GLY A 502 3.33 -39.27 -23.71
N GLU A 503 2.53 -40.18 -23.15
CA GLU A 503 2.60 -41.61 -23.47
C GLU A 503 1.27 -42.29 -23.17
N ARG A 504 0.65 -42.79 -24.25
CA ARG A 504 -0.38 -43.81 -24.24
C ARG A 504 0.28 -45.16 -23.93
N ALA A 505 -0.38 -46.03 -23.16
CA ALA A 505 -0.25 -47.49 -23.21
C ALA A 505 -1.46 -48.15 -22.48
N PRO A 506 -1.80 -49.44 -22.69
CA PRO A 506 -3.14 -49.87 -23.10
C PRO A 506 -3.90 -50.82 -22.14
N MET A 507 -5.19 -50.99 -22.47
CA MET A 507 -6.24 -51.92 -22.00
C MET A 507 -6.83 -51.67 -20.60
#